data_AF-A0A816XFN0-F1
#
_entry.id   AF-A0A816XFN0-F1
#
_cell.length_a   1.000
_cell.length_b   1.000
_cell.length_c   1.000
_cell.angle_alpha   90.00
_cell.angle_beta   90.00
_cell.angle_gamma   90.00
#
_symmetry.space_group_name_H-M   'P 1'
#
loop_
_entity.id
_entity.type
_entity.pdbx_description
1 polymer ?
#
loop_
_entity_poly.entity_id
_entity_poly.type
_entity_poly.pdbx_seq_one_letter_code
_entity_poly.pdbx_strand_id
1 'polypeptide(L)'
;MVKDVFTRENHSISESIQAEFLGYNDSESNVMGKMNFFVSTEYFSRLPELSHRSAIFGKIIQDAERNIREILIYVANKIFDWIKRQGGVKMMNQLSDIKSSLVYETIDQSHGFYVNSINRKYLSRVNIPFRIVRNGQPDERLESLFIHQAIQSNMIELNGIGLLVVFE
;
A
#
# COMPACT_ATOMS: atom_id res chain seq x y z
N MET A 1 -3.82 -15.07 20.14
CA MET A 1 -4.76 -14.00 19.73
C MET A 1 -4.17 -13.06 18.69
N VAL A 2 -3.17 -12.22 18.99
CA VAL A 2 -2.57 -11.30 17.98
C VAL A 2 -1.79 -12.05 16.87
N LYS A 3 -1.13 -13.17 17.20
CA LYS A 3 -0.43 -14.03 16.21
C LYS A 3 -1.38 -14.78 15.26
N ASP A 4 -2.62 -15.03 15.68
CA ASP A 4 -3.60 -15.84 14.93
C ASP A 4 -4.40 -15.00 13.93
N VAL A 5 -4.55 -13.70 14.22
CA VAL A 5 -5.18 -12.73 13.30
C VAL A 5 -4.22 -12.38 12.17
N PHE A 6 -2.94 -12.13 12.49
CA PHE A 6 -1.90 -11.87 11.47
C PHE A 6 -1.67 -13.05 10.52
N THR A 7 -1.78 -14.31 10.98
CA THR A 7 -1.62 -15.48 10.11
C THR A 7 -2.83 -15.72 9.21
N ARG A 8 -4.05 -15.45 9.69
CA ARG A 8 -5.27 -15.60 8.89
C ARG A 8 -5.44 -14.51 7.83
N GLU A 9 -5.17 -13.25 8.17
CA GLU A 9 -5.27 -12.15 7.20
C GLU A 9 -4.20 -12.25 6.10
N ASN A 10 -2.97 -12.67 6.43
CA ASN A 10 -1.93 -12.92 5.42
C ASN A 10 -2.27 -14.08 4.48
N HIS A 11 -3.01 -15.10 4.95
CA HIS A 11 -3.44 -16.21 4.10
C HIS A 11 -4.51 -15.77 3.10
N SER A 12 -5.50 -14.99 3.56
CA SER A 12 -6.57 -14.48 2.70
C SER A 12 -6.09 -13.45 1.67
N ILE A 13 -5.14 -12.59 2.03
CA ILE A 13 -4.51 -11.63 1.11
C ILE A 13 -3.62 -12.36 0.09
N SER A 14 -2.94 -13.44 0.50
CA SER A 14 -2.16 -14.28 -0.41
C SER A 14 -3.04 -14.98 -1.44
N GLU A 15 -4.24 -15.45 -1.06
CA GLU A 15 -5.15 -16.16 -1.96
C GLU A 15 -5.85 -15.24 -2.96
N SER A 16 -6.23 -14.02 -2.56
CA SER A 16 -6.85 -13.04 -3.47
C SER A 16 -5.85 -12.50 -4.50
N ILE A 17 -4.62 -12.20 -4.07
CA ILE A 17 -3.52 -11.82 -4.98
C ILE A 17 -3.17 -13.01 -5.90
N GLN A 18 -3.17 -14.25 -5.41
CA GLN A 18 -2.96 -15.41 -6.27
C GLN A 18 -4.07 -15.55 -7.33
N ALA A 19 -5.34 -15.37 -6.97
CA ALA A 19 -6.46 -15.52 -7.91
C ALA A 19 -6.45 -14.48 -9.04
N GLU A 20 -6.09 -13.23 -8.75
CA GLU A 20 -6.03 -12.16 -9.75
C GLU A 20 -4.78 -12.27 -10.66
N PHE A 21 -3.69 -12.84 -10.14
CA PHE A 21 -2.46 -13.07 -10.90
C PHE A 21 -2.44 -14.39 -11.70
N LEU A 22 -3.26 -15.39 -11.34
CA LEU A 22 -3.40 -16.65 -12.07
C LEU A 22 -4.11 -16.50 -13.44
N GLY A 23 -4.70 -15.34 -13.74
CA GLY A 23 -5.28 -15.02 -15.05
C GLY A 23 -4.25 -14.64 -16.13
N TYR A 24 -2.96 -14.62 -15.81
CA TYR A 24 -1.90 -14.17 -16.72
C TYR A 24 -1.14 -15.37 -17.34
N ASN A 25 -1.35 -15.61 -18.64
CA ASN A 25 -0.79 -16.77 -19.33
C ASN A 25 0.70 -16.61 -19.73
N ASP A 26 1.46 -17.65 -19.38
CA ASP A 26 2.64 -18.24 -20.02
C ASP A 26 3.90 -17.38 -20.28
N SER A 27 4.77 -17.40 -19.26
CA SER A 27 6.25 -17.32 -19.24
C SER A 27 6.78 -17.04 -17.82
N GLU A 28 5.85 -16.78 -16.88
CA GLU A 28 6.08 -16.32 -15.50
C GLU A 28 6.41 -17.42 -14.48
N SER A 29 6.48 -18.68 -14.91
CA SER A 29 6.65 -19.86 -14.05
C SER A 29 7.91 -19.82 -13.17
N ASN A 30 8.98 -19.17 -13.65
CA ASN A 30 10.25 -19.11 -12.93
C ASN A 30 10.26 -18.03 -11.82
N VAL A 31 9.65 -16.86 -12.06
CA VAL A 31 9.56 -15.79 -11.04
C VAL A 31 8.51 -16.15 -10.00
N MET A 32 7.37 -16.72 -10.42
CA MET A 32 6.30 -17.17 -9.53
C MET A 32 6.72 -18.39 -8.69
N GLY A 33 7.51 -19.31 -9.27
CA GLY A 33 8.13 -20.40 -8.51
C GLY A 33 9.09 -19.91 -7.43
N LYS A 34 9.88 -18.88 -7.72
CA LYS A 34 10.78 -18.23 -6.75
C LYS A 34 10.02 -17.46 -5.67
N MET A 35 8.88 -16.85 -6.01
CA MET A 35 8.02 -16.14 -5.07
C MET A 35 7.37 -17.09 -4.06
N ASN A 36 6.86 -18.25 -4.52
CA ASN A 36 6.35 -19.29 -3.63
C ASN A 36 7.44 -19.93 -2.74
N PHE A 37 8.68 -20.06 -3.26
CA PHE A 37 9.82 -20.56 -2.49
C PHE A 37 10.19 -19.63 -1.32
N PHE A 38 10.15 -18.31 -1.55
CA PHE A 38 10.47 -17.29 -0.54
C PHE A 38 9.47 -17.28 0.64
N VAL A 39 8.21 -17.64 0.38
CA VAL A 39 7.14 -17.68 1.38
C VAL A 39 7.06 -19.04 2.10
N SER A 40 7.79 -20.06 1.65
CA SER A 40 7.73 -21.38 2.29
C SER A 40 8.25 -21.34 3.73
N THR A 41 7.37 -21.75 4.65
CA THR A 41 7.55 -21.84 6.10
C THR A 41 8.72 -22.72 6.55
N GLU A 42 9.31 -23.51 5.64
CA GLU A 42 10.39 -24.46 5.92
C GLU A 42 11.77 -23.78 6.06
N TYR A 43 12.00 -22.62 5.43
CA TYR A 43 13.26 -21.87 5.56
C TYR A 43 13.28 -20.99 6.81
N PHE A 44 12.19 -20.27 7.07
CA PHE A 44 12.09 -19.35 8.22
C PHE A 44 12.14 -20.07 9.56
N SER A 45 11.67 -21.32 9.63
CA SER A 45 11.71 -22.14 10.85
C SER A 45 13.12 -22.59 11.23
N ARG A 46 14.06 -22.66 10.29
CA ARG A 46 15.46 -23.10 10.53
C ARG A 46 16.47 -21.96 10.70
N LEU A 47 16.11 -20.74 10.29
CA LEU A 47 16.95 -19.54 10.47
C LEU A 47 17.38 -19.25 11.92
N PRO A 48 16.56 -19.46 12.96
CA PRO A 48 16.95 -19.17 14.34
C PRO A 48 18.10 -20.05 14.87
N GLU A 49 18.29 -21.24 14.29
CA GLU A 49 19.29 -22.21 14.76
C GLU A 49 20.63 -22.10 14.04
N LEU A 50 20.71 -21.30 12.98
CA LEU A 50 21.94 -21.11 12.21
C LEU A 50 22.81 -20.02 12.84
N SER A 51 24.09 -20.35 13.06
CA SER A 51 25.09 -19.34 13.39
C SER A 51 25.18 -18.30 12.27
N HIS A 52 25.04 -17.03 12.63
CA HIS A 52 25.13 -15.89 11.69
C HIS A 52 26.52 -15.76 11.03
N ARG A 53 27.53 -16.49 11.53
CA ARG A 53 28.89 -16.55 10.95
C ARG A 53 29.07 -17.74 9.99
N SER A 54 28.05 -18.56 9.79
CA SER A 54 28.10 -19.69 8.86
C SER A 54 28.03 -19.20 7.42
N ALA A 55 28.87 -19.77 6.55
CA ALA A 55 28.82 -19.52 5.11
C ALA A 55 27.44 -19.88 4.50
N ILE A 56 26.73 -20.85 5.10
CA ILE A 56 25.39 -21.26 4.70
C ILE A 56 24.38 -20.14 4.99
N PHE A 57 24.46 -19.50 6.16
CA PHE A 57 23.60 -18.38 6.53
C PHE A 57 23.80 -17.20 5.57
N GLY A 58 25.05 -16.84 5.27
CA GLY A 58 25.36 -15.78 4.31
C GLY A 58 24.81 -16.05 2.91
N LYS A 59 24.90 -17.30 2.43
CA LYS A 59 24.34 -17.69 1.12
C LYS A 59 22.81 -17.58 1.09
N ILE A 60 22.14 -18.02 2.16
CA ILE A 60 20.66 -17.92 2.26
C ILE A 60 20.21 -16.46 2.19
N ILE A 61 20.87 -15.56 2.94
CA ILE A 61 20.53 -14.13 2.91
C ILE A 61 20.78 -13.54 1.52
N GLN A 62 21.90 -13.85 0.86
CA GLN A 62 22.16 -13.35 -0.49
C GLN A 62 21.15 -13.87 -1.53
N ASP A 63 20.78 -15.14 -1.45
CA ASP A 63 19.79 -15.73 -2.34
C ASP A 63 18.41 -15.09 -2.09
N ALA A 64 18.08 -14.81 -0.82
CA ALA A 64 16.86 -14.10 -0.44
C ALA A 64 16.83 -12.66 -0.99
N GLU A 65 17.89 -11.89 -0.78
CA GLU A 65 18.02 -10.53 -1.29
C GLU A 65 17.95 -10.47 -2.82
N ARG A 66 18.58 -11.44 -3.50
CA ARG A 66 18.52 -11.57 -4.96
C ARG A 66 17.09 -11.82 -5.43
N ASN A 67 16.40 -12.77 -4.82
CA ASN A 67 15.03 -13.12 -5.19
C ASN A 67 14.08 -11.92 -4.98
N ILE A 68 14.19 -11.20 -3.86
CA ILE A 68 13.43 -9.96 -3.63
C ILE A 68 13.69 -8.96 -4.76
N ARG A 69 14.97 -8.73 -5.11
CA ARG A 69 15.34 -7.79 -6.17
C ARG A 69 14.73 -8.16 -7.52
N GLU A 70 14.75 -9.44 -7.89
CA GLU A 70 14.17 -9.92 -9.14
C GLU A 70 12.65 -9.68 -9.19
N ILE A 71 11.94 -9.98 -8.10
CA ILE A 71 10.49 -9.75 -8.00
C ILE A 71 10.16 -8.26 -8.10
N LEU A 72 10.90 -7.39 -7.41
CA LEU A 72 10.67 -5.94 -7.46
C LEU A 72 10.85 -5.36 -8.87
N ILE A 73 11.87 -5.81 -9.62
CA ILE A 73 12.08 -5.38 -11.01
C ILE A 73 10.92 -5.84 -11.89
N TYR A 74 10.48 -7.09 -11.71
CA TYR A 74 9.36 -7.64 -12.45
C TYR A 74 8.06 -6.85 -12.22
N VAL A 75 7.71 -6.60 -10.96
CA VAL A 75 6.53 -5.80 -10.59
C VAL A 75 6.64 -4.37 -11.14
N ALA A 76 7.81 -3.73 -11.00
CA ALA A 76 8.03 -2.39 -11.55
C ALA A 76 7.81 -2.33 -13.06
N ASN A 77 8.28 -3.33 -13.82
CA ASN A 77 8.05 -3.41 -15.26
C ASN A 77 6.55 -3.49 -15.59
N LYS A 78 5.78 -4.32 -14.87
CA LYS A 78 4.33 -4.44 -15.08
C LYS A 78 3.60 -3.14 -14.76
N ILE A 79 4.00 -2.44 -13.70
CA ILE A 79 3.49 -1.11 -13.35
C ILE A 79 3.80 -0.10 -14.47
N PHE A 80 5.04 -0.07 -14.97
CA PHE A 80 5.42 0.86 -16.04
C PHE A 80 4.66 0.60 -17.34
N ASP A 81 4.45 -0.67 -17.70
CA ASP A 81 3.64 -1.03 -18.86
C ASP A 81 2.18 -0.60 -18.69
N TRP A 82 1.62 -0.75 -17.49
CA TRP A 82 0.29 -0.23 -17.19
C TRP A 82 0.25 1.30 -17.29
N ILE A 83 1.19 2.03 -16.69
CA ILE A 83 1.26 3.50 -16.78
C ILE A 83 1.31 3.96 -18.24
N LYS A 84 2.10 3.30 -19.09
CA LYS A 84 2.16 3.60 -20.53
C LYS A 84 0.81 3.40 -21.21
N ARG A 85 0.10 2.29 -20.91
CA ARG A 85 -1.26 2.03 -21.45
C ARG A 85 -2.27 3.09 -21.02
N GLN A 86 -2.13 3.65 -19.81
CA GLN A 86 -2.97 4.72 -19.30
C GLN A 86 -2.64 6.12 -19.89
N GLY A 87 -1.72 6.24 -20.85
CA GLY A 87 -1.33 7.55 -21.42
C GLY A 87 -0.11 8.20 -20.75
N GLY A 88 0.63 7.43 -19.96
CA GLY A 88 1.91 7.82 -19.39
C GLY A 88 1.83 8.83 -18.26
N VAL A 89 2.99 9.39 -17.89
CA VAL A 89 3.14 10.29 -16.73
C VAL A 89 2.28 11.55 -16.86
N LYS A 90 2.05 12.05 -18.08
CA LYS A 90 1.18 13.21 -18.31
C LYS A 90 -0.26 12.93 -17.87
N MET A 91 -0.82 11.78 -18.23
CA MET A 91 -2.15 11.38 -17.79
C MET A 91 -2.18 11.16 -16.27
N MET A 92 -1.16 10.49 -15.70
CA MET A 92 -1.08 10.29 -14.25
C MET A 92 -1.09 11.62 -13.47
N ASN A 93 -0.40 12.64 -13.98
CA ASN A 93 -0.40 13.97 -13.37
C ASN A 93 -1.78 14.66 -13.48
N GLN A 94 -2.49 14.51 -14.60
CA GLN A 94 -3.85 15.04 -14.77
C GLN A 94 -4.84 14.35 -13.82
N LEU A 95 -4.78 13.02 -13.72
CA LEU A 95 -5.62 12.26 -12.79
C LEU A 95 -5.33 12.62 -11.34
N SER A 96 -4.06 12.78 -10.96
CA SER A 96 -3.69 13.22 -9.62
C SER A 96 -4.22 14.61 -9.31
N ASP A 97 -4.20 15.53 -10.28
CA ASP A 97 -4.77 16.87 -10.14
C ASP A 97 -6.27 16.81 -9.88
N ILE A 98 -7.03 16.16 -10.78
CA ILE A 98 -8.50 16.00 -10.67
C ILE A 98 -8.89 15.39 -9.31
N LYS A 99 -8.23 14.27 -8.94
CA LYS A 99 -8.49 13.57 -7.68
C LYS A 99 -8.21 14.45 -6.47
N SER A 100 -7.09 15.15 -6.46
CA SER A 100 -6.75 16.04 -5.35
C SER A 100 -7.68 17.24 -5.26
N SER A 101 -8.08 17.83 -6.39
CA SER A 101 -9.01 18.96 -6.44
C SER A 101 -10.35 18.60 -5.83
N LEU A 102 -10.89 17.42 -6.11
CA LEU A 102 -12.17 16.97 -5.55
C LEU A 102 -12.13 16.91 -4.01
N VAL A 103 -11.05 16.38 -3.45
CA VAL A 103 -10.88 16.29 -1.99
C VAL A 103 -10.71 17.70 -1.38
N TYR A 104 -9.88 18.55 -1.98
CA TYR A 104 -9.69 19.92 -1.50
C TYR A 104 -10.97 20.76 -1.59
N GLU A 105 -11.74 20.62 -2.66
CA GLU A 105 -13.03 21.28 -2.82
C GLU A 105 -14.01 20.83 -1.73
N THR A 106 -14.05 19.52 -1.44
CA THR A 106 -14.87 18.98 -0.34
C THR A 106 -14.46 19.56 1.02
N ILE A 107 -13.16 19.72 1.27
CA ILE A 107 -12.63 20.33 2.49
C ILE A 107 -13.02 21.82 2.55
N ASP A 108 -12.82 22.57 1.47
CA ASP A 108 -13.13 24.01 1.40
C ASP A 108 -14.64 24.28 1.58
N GLN A 109 -15.50 23.42 1.02
CA GLN A 109 -16.97 23.51 1.11
C GLN A 109 -17.54 22.99 2.44
N SER A 110 -16.70 22.44 3.32
CA SER A 110 -17.14 21.87 4.61
C SER A 110 -17.47 22.91 5.68
N HIS A 111 -17.41 24.20 5.36
CA HIS A 111 -17.67 25.32 6.29
C HIS A 111 -16.82 25.24 7.58
N GLY A 112 -15.58 24.75 7.45
CA GLY A 112 -14.63 24.64 8.56
C GLY A 112 -14.76 23.36 9.40
N PHE A 113 -15.58 22.39 8.98
CA PHE A 113 -15.63 21.07 9.62
C PHE A 113 -14.40 20.24 9.29
N TYR A 114 -13.97 20.20 8.02
CA TYR A 114 -12.69 19.66 7.60
C TYR A 114 -11.71 20.81 7.38
N VAL A 115 -10.51 20.71 7.97
CA VAL A 115 -9.51 21.78 7.89
C VAL A 115 -8.15 21.21 7.52
N ASN A 116 -7.62 21.66 6.39
CA ASN A 116 -6.21 21.50 6.04
C ASN A 116 -5.44 22.77 6.47
N SER A 117 -4.38 22.60 7.27
CA SER A 117 -3.56 23.71 7.80
C SER A 117 -2.38 24.10 6.90
N ILE A 118 -2.18 23.43 5.77
CA ILE A 118 -1.09 23.68 4.83
C ILE A 118 -1.47 24.85 3.91
N ASN A 119 -0.48 25.71 3.62
CA ASN A 119 -0.67 26.80 2.67
C ASN A 119 -1.00 26.26 1.27
N ARG A 120 -1.97 26.89 0.58
CA ARG A 120 -2.42 26.50 -0.78
C ARG A 120 -1.28 26.31 -1.80
N LYS A 121 -0.17 27.03 -1.66
CA LYS A 121 1.00 26.91 -2.57
C LYS A 121 1.79 25.61 -2.41
N TYR A 122 1.63 24.90 -1.29
CA TYR A 122 2.39 23.69 -0.95
C TYR A 122 1.50 22.46 -0.78
N LEU A 123 0.30 22.49 -1.38
CA LEU A 123 -0.62 21.35 -1.32
C LEU A 123 -0.07 20.17 -2.13
N SER A 124 -0.06 19.01 -1.50
CA SER A 124 0.29 17.75 -2.16
C SER A 124 -0.92 17.23 -2.94
N ARG A 125 -0.67 16.66 -4.12
CA ARG A 125 -1.72 16.01 -4.92
C ARG A 125 -1.93 14.53 -4.56
N VAL A 126 -1.08 13.98 -3.70
CA VAL A 126 -1.02 12.53 -3.42
C VAL A 126 -1.41 12.23 -1.98
N ASN A 127 -0.98 13.07 -1.04
CA ASN A 127 -1.27 12.91 0.38
C ASN A 127 -1.89 14.19 0.92
N ILE A 128 -3.17 14.13 1.29
CA ILE A 128 -3.95 15.30 1.67
C ILE A 128 -4.27 15.24 3.17
N PRO A 129 -3.51 15.94 4.02
CA PRO A 129 -3.80 15.95 5.45
C PRO A 129 -4.97 16.87 5.82
N PHE A 130 -5.88 16.46 6.71
CA PHE A 130 -7.03 17.30 7.09
C PHE A 130 -7.62 16.97 8.47
N ARG A 131 -7.68 17.90 9.42
CA ARG A 131 -8.27 17.64 10.74
C ARG A 131 -9.79 17.79 10.72
N ILE A 132 -10.50 17.08 11.59
CA ILE A 132 -11.91 17.36 11.87
C ILE A 132 -11.98 18.36 13.01
N VAL A 133 -12.64 19.49 12.78
CA VAL A 133 -12.71 20.62 13.70
C VAL A 133 -14.16 20.84 14.13
N ARG A 134 -14.36 21.02 15.44
CA ARG A 134 -15.64 21.43 16.01
C ARG A 134 -15.41 22.60 16.96
N ASN A 135 -16.20 23.65 16.82
CA ASN A 135 -16.07 24.89 17.61
C ASN A 135 -14.65 25.51 17.56
N GLY A 136 -13.98 25.39 16.41
CA GLY A 136 -12.64 25.94 16.20
C GLY A 136 -11.49 25.14 16.80
N GLN A 137 -11.73 23.94 17.34
CA GLN A 137 -10.70 23.04 17.86
C GLN A 137 -10.76 21.65 17.21
N PRO A 138 -9.63 20.96 17.01
CA PRO A 138 -9.62 19.56 16.56
C PRO A 138 -10.41 18.65 17.50
N ASP A 139 -11.20 17.73 16.93
CA ASP A 139 -12.04 16.79 17.69
C ASP A 139 -11.64 15.34 17.41
N GLU A 140 -10.76 14.80 18.27
CA GLU A 140 -10.21 13.45 18.13
C GLU A 140 -11.29 12.35 18.22
N ARG A 141 -12.43 12.62 18.87
CA ARG A 141 -13.53 11.63 18.94
C ARG A 141 -14.21 11.50 17.59
N LEU A 142 -14.41 12.62 16.88
CA LEU A 142 -14.95 12.61 15.52
C LEU A 142 -13.94 12.02 14.53
N GLU A 143 -12.64 12.28 14.70
CA GLU A 143 -11.60 11.66 13.89
C GLU A 143 -11.58 10.13 14.06
N SER A 144 -11.70 9.66 15.30
CA SER A 144 -11.79 8.22 15.59
C SER A 144 -13.05 7.58 14.99
N LEU A 145 -14.19 8.26 15.09
CA LEU A 145 -15.45 7.82 14.49
C LEU A 145 -15.38 7.78 12.96
N PHE A 146 -14.76 8.79 12.36
CA PHE A 146 -14.54 8.88 10.92
C PHE A 146 -13.71 7.70 10.42
N ILE A 147 -12.58 7.41 11.07
CA ILE A 147 -11.73 6.26 10.72
C ILE A 147 -12.51 4.95 10.81
N HIS A 148 -13.27 4.76 11.89
CA HIS A 148 -14.09 3.55 12.06
C HIS A 148 -15.10 3.38 10.91
N GLN A 149 -15.84 4.43 10.56
CA GLN A 149 -16.82 4.38 9.47
C GLN A 149 -16.17 4.24 8.09
N ALA A 150 -14.99 4.84 7.91
CA ALA A 150 -14.25 4.75 6.66
C ALA A 150 -13.78 3.31 6.40
N ILE A 151 -13.26 2.62 7.42
CA ILE A 151 -12.90 1.20 7.33
C ILE A 151 -14.13 0.36 6.97
N GLN A 152 -15.30 0.63 7.57
CA GLN A 152 -16.55 -0.05 7.22
C GLN A 152 -17.00 0.23 5.78
N SER A 153 -16.53 1.31 5.18
CA SER A 153 -16.79 1.71 3.79
C SER A 153 -15.68 1.28 2.84
N ASN A 154 -14.80 0.35 3.24
CA ASN A 154 -13.63 -0.12 2.49
C ASN A 154 -12.58 0.95 2.18
N MET A 155 -12.56 2.05 2.94
CA MET A 155 -11.49 3.04 2.88
C MET A 155 -10.44 2.72 3.96
N ILE A 156 -9.26 2.29 3.53
CA ILE A 156 -8.15 1.85 4.40
C ILE A 156 -7.01 2.87 4.43
N GLU A 157 -6.06 2.68 5.35
CA GLU A 157 -4.85 3.51 5.49
C GLU A 157 -5.07 5.02 5.77
N LEU A 158 -6.20 5.37 6.35
CA LEU A 158 -6.51 6.76 6.76
C LEU A 158 -5.92 7.15 8.12
N ASN A 159 -5.19 6.25 8.76
CA ASN A 159 -4.57 6.46 10.07
C ASN A 159 -3.39 7.44 9.96
N GLY A 160 -3.51 8.61 10.59
CA GLY A 160 -2.55 9.71 10.49
C GLY A 160 -3.15 10.99 9.90
N ILE A 161 -4.43 10.95 9.53
CA ILE A 161 -5.19 12.11 9.06
C ILE A 161 -4.59 12.69 7.76
N GLY A 162 -4.30 11.78 6.82
CA GLY A 162 -3.96 12.04 5.42
C GLY A 162 -4.79 11.11 4.54
N LEU A 163 -5.55 11.67 3.60
CA LEU A 163 -6.19 10.86 2.56
C LEU A 163 -5.12 10.53 1.52
N LEU A 164 -4.78 9.25 1.37
CA LEU A 164 -4.11 8.76 0.18
C LEU A 164 -5.19 8.63 -0.90
N VAL A 165 -5.14 9.48 -1.92
CA VAL A 165 -6.21 9.53 -2.94
C VAL A 165 -6.04 8.40 -3.97
N VAL A 166 -6.42 7.19 -3.57
CA VAL A 166 -6.58 6.04 -4.46
C VAL A 166 -8.07 5.78 -4.61
N PHE A 167 -8.63 6.31 -5.69
CA PHE A 167 -9.91 5.84 -6.22
C PHE A 167 -9.58 4.95 -7.41
N GLU A 168 -10.15 3.74 -7.42
CA GLU A 168 -10.12 2.79 -8.53
C GLU A 168 -10.78 3.34 -9.79
#